data_AF-A5JMD6-F1
#
_entry.id   AF-A5JMD6-F1
#
_cell.length_a   1.000
_cell.length_b   1.000
_cell.length_c   1.000
_cell.angle_alpha   90.00
_cell.angle_beta   90.00
_cell.angle_gamma   90.00
#
_symmetry.space_group_name_H-M   'P 1'
#
loop_
_entity.id
_entity.type
_entity.pdbx_description
1 polymer ?
#
loop_
_entity_poly.entity_id
_entity_poly.type
_entity_poly.pdbx_seq_one_letter_code
_entity_poly.pdbx_strand_id
1 'polypeptide(L)'
;DLACFDAIKATTPRREDPEQASRPFDGTRNGFVLGEGCAVFVPEELESALRRGAHVYAEIAGYATRSNAYHMTGLRPDGAEMAEAITVALDEARMNVDQIDYINAHGSGTKQNDRQ
;
A
#
# COMPACT_ATOMS: atom_id res chain seq x y z
N ASP A 1 14.21 -2.60 -16.83
CA ASP A 1 13.47 -2.58 -15.54
C ASP A 1 14.27 -3.11 -14.37
N LEU A 2 14.69 -4.39 -14.35
CA LEU A 2 15.48 -4.96 -13.25
C LEU A 2 16.78 -4.16 -12.95
N ALA A 3 17.49 -3.77 -14.00
CA ALA A 3 18.74 -3.02 -13.89
C ALA A 3 18.58 -1.62 -13.28
N CYS A 4 17.42 -0.98 -13.45
CA CYS A 4 17.16 0.34 -12.86
C CYS A 4 16.91 0.23 -11.35
N PHE A 5 16.19 -0.80 -10.89
CA PHE A 5 15.93 -1.01 -9.46
C PHE A 5 17.16 -1.51 -8.68
N ASP A 6 17.99 -2.34 -9.33
CA ASP A 6 19.26 -2.77 -8.76
C ASP A 6 20.27 -1.61 -8.68
N ALA A 7 20.28 -0.72 -9.69
CA ALA A 7 21.14 0.47 -9.70
C ALA A 7 20.84 1.44 -8.54
N ILE A 8 19.59 1.53 -8.10
CA ILE A 8 19.21 2.31 -6.91
C ILE A 8 19.22 1.49 -5.61
N LYS A 9 19.69 0.23 -5.65
CA LYS A 9 19.77 -0.70 -4.51
C LYS A 9 18.44 -0.90 -3.79
N ALA A 10 17.33 -0.92 -4.52
CA ALA A 10 16.01 -1.09 -3.92
C ALA A 10 15.57 -2.56 -3.81
N THR A 11 16.17 -3.45 -4.61
CA THR A 11 15.95 -4.90 -4.57
C THR A 11 16.81 -5.59 -3.51
N THR A 12 16.29 -6.64 -2.86
CA THR A 12 17.06 -7.41 -1.88
C THR A 12 18.20 -8.19 -2.55
N PRO A 13 19.41 -8.22 -1.97
CA PRO A 13 20.51 -9.05 -2.46
C PRO A 13 20.40 -10.53 -2.03
N ARG A 14 19.38 -10.90 -1.22
CA ARG A 14 19.20 -12.25 -0.69
C ARG A 14 18.72 -13.21 -1.78
N ARG A 15 19.67 -13.79 -2.51
CA ARG A 15 19.41 -14.78 -3.57
C ARG A 15 19.46 -16.23 -3.08
N GLU A 16 20.11 -16.47 -1.93
CA GLU A 16 20.37 -17.83 -1.41
C GLU A 16 19.18 -18.43 -0.65
N ASP A 17 18.22 -17.60 -0.24
CA ASP A 17 16.96 -18.01 0.39
C ASP A 17 15.79 -17.20 -0.18
N PRO A 18 15.33 -17.52 -1.41
CA PRO A 18 14.32 -16.73 -2.11
C PRO A 18 12.95 -16.72 -1.42
N GLU A 19 12.58 -17.82 -0.77
CA GLU A 19 11.28 -17.98 -0.10
C GLU A 19 11.12 -17.00 1.06
N GLN A 20 12.22 -16.58 1.68
CA GLN A 20 12.22 -15.60 2.77
C GLN A 20 12.75 -14.23 2.35
N ALA A 21 12.97 -13.98 1.06
CA ALA A 21 13.62 -12.75 0.60
C ALA A 21 12.72 -11.51 0.78
N SER A 22 11.41 -11.64 0.58
CA SER A 22 10.44 -10.58 0.88
C SER A 22 10.08 -10.61 2.37
N ARG A 23 10.43 -9.54 3.09
CA ARG A 23 10.27 -9.47 4.56
C ARG A 23 9.95 -8.06 5.04
N PRO A 24 8.78 -7.50 4.68
CA PRO A 24 8.39 -6.19 5.17
C PRO A 24 8.34 -6.13 6.70
N PHE A 25 8.69 -4.97 7.25
CA PHE A 25 8.75 -4.69 8.70
C PHE A 25 9.78 -5.51 9.52
N ASP A 26 10.42 -6.55 8.96
CA ASP A 26 11.43 -7.35 9.63
C ASP A 26 12.72 -6.56 9.92
N GLY A 27 13.33 -6.75 11.10
CA GLY A 27 14.54 -6.01 11.50
C GLY A 27 15.74 -6.21 10.57
N THR A 28 15.75 -7.29 9.79
CA THR A 28 16.82 -7.63 8.83
C THR A 28 16.46 -7.35 7.37
N ARG A 29 15.35 -6.64 7.13
CA ARG A 29 14.88 -6.22 5.80
C ARG A 29 15.91 -5.35 5.08
N ASN A 30 16.06 -5.59 3.78
CA ASN A 30 17.12 -4.99 2.98
C ASN A 30 16.74 -4.84 1.49
N GLY A 31 15.46 -4.64 1.18
CA GLY A 31 14.97 -4.42 -0.18
C GLY A 31 13.73 -5.26 -0.49
N PHE A 32 13.07 -4.98 -1.62
CA PHE A 32 11.92 -5.74 -2.11
C PHE A 32 12.32 -6.87 -3.07
N VAL A 33 11.38 -7.79 -3.31
CA VAL A 33 11.45 -8.82 -4.36
C VAL A 33 10.50 -8.40 -5.49
N LEU A 34 10.94 -8.51 -6.75
CA LEU A 34 10.07 -8.23 -7.90
C LEU A 34 9.10 -9.41 -8.12
N GLY A 35 7.83 -9.08 -8.28
CA GLY A 35 6.78 -10.03 -8.65
C GLY A 35 5.94 -9.46 -9.79
N GLU A 36 5.37 -10.34 -10.60
CA GLU A 36 4.48 -10.00 -11.71
C GLU A 36 3.09 -10.62 -11.47
N GLY A 37 2.04 -9.91 -11.88
CA GLY A 37 0.66 -10.36 -11.70
C GLY A 37 -0.35 -9.40 -12.34
N CYS A 38 -1.60 -9.84 -12.46
CA CYS A 38 -2.70 -9.07 -13.03
C CYS A 38 -3.99 -9.30 -12.23
N ALA A 39 -4.78 -8.24 -12.05
CA ALA A 39 -6.12 -8.28 -11.48
C ALA A 39 -7.02 -7.27 -12.20
N VAL A 40 -8.31 -7.56 -12.30
CA VAL A 40 -9.31 -6.70 -12.92
C VAL A 40 -10.49 -6.53 -11.97
N PHE A 41 -10.94 -5.29 -11.79
CA PHE A 41 -12.11 -4.93 -10.98
C PHE A 41 -13.13 -4.21 -11.84
N VAL A 42 -14.42 -4.39 -11.55
CA VAL A 42 -15.53 -3.69 -12.21
C VAL A 42 -16.29 -2.88 -11.16
N PRO A 43 -15.98 -1.59 -10.98
CA PRO A 43 -16.71 -0.74 -10.06
C PRO A 43 -18.08 -0.39 -10.64
N GLU A 44 -19.09 -0.33 -9.77
CA GLU A 44 -20.46 0.08 -10.07
C GLU A 44 -20.99 0.92 -8.90
N GLU A 45 -21.97 1.77 -9.17
CA GLU A 45 -22.75 2.46 -8.14
C GLU A 45 -23.52 1.44 -7.28
N LEU A 46 -23.44 1.58 -5.95
CA LEU A 46 -23.91 0.58 -5.00
C LEU A 46 -25.42 0.34 -5.12
N GLU A 47 -26.23 1.39 -5.22
CA GLU A 47 -27.68 1.23 -5.33
C GLU A 47 -28.07 0.52 -6.63
N SER A 48 -27.37 0.80 -7.74
CA SER A 48 -27.52 0.07 -9.01
C SER A 48 -27.24 -1.41 -8.85
N ALA A 49 -26.09 -1.75 -8.24
CA ALA A 49 -25.69 -3.12 -7.98
C ALA A 49 -26.74 -3.84 -7.10
N LEU A 50 -27.24 -3.20 -6.06
CA LEU A 50 -28.28 -3.74 -5.18
C LEU A 50 -29.62 -3.92 -5.92
N ARG A 51 -30.07 -2.93 -6.70
CA ARG A 51 -31.34 -2.99 -7.46
C ARG A 51 -31.38 -4.16 -8.43
N ARG A 52 -30.25 -4.48 -9.07
CA ARG A 52 -30.15 -5.61 -10.01
C ARG A 52 -29.82 -6.94 -9.33
N GLY A 53 -29.64 -6.97 -8.01
CA GLY A 53 -29.28 -8.18 -7.25
C GLY A 53 -27.86 -8.67 -7.53
N ALA A 54 -26.92 -7.77 -7.80
CA ALA A 54 -25.51 -8.11 -8.02
C ALA A 54 -24.87 -8.71 -6.76
N HIS A 55 -23.94 -9.64 -6.96
CA HIS A 55 -23.04 -10.03 -5.87
C HIS A 55 -21.99 -8.94 -5.64
N VAL A 56 -22.01 -8.33 -4.46
CA VAL A 56 -21.07 -7.28 -4.06
C VAL A 56 -19.96 -7.91 -3.23
N TYR A 57 -18.72 -7.85 -3.73
CA TYR A 57 -17.55 -8.37 -3.01
C TYR A 57 -17.07 -7.42 -1.91
N ALA A 58 -17.08 -6.12 -2.19
CA ALA A 58 -16.65 -5.07 -1.28
C ALA A 58 -17.25 -3.73 -1.72
N GLU A 59 -17.27 -2.79 -0.80
CA GLU A 59 -17.62 -1.39 -1.04
C GLU A 59 -16.34 -0.53 -0.89
N ILE A 60 -16.15 0.43 -1.78
CA ILE A 60 -15.13 1.47 -1.63
C ILE A 60 -15.81 2.64 -0.90
N ALA A 61 -15.66 2.67 0.43
CA ALA A 61 -16.33 3.67 1.28
C ALA A 61 -15.68 5.06 1.22
N GLY A 62 -14.37 5.13 0.94
CA GLY A 62 -13.63 6.40 0.81
C GLY A 62 -12.23 6.21 0.23
N TYR A 63 -11.66 7.27 -0.35
CA TYR A 63 -10.32 7.27 -0.90
C TYR A 63 -9.67 8.66 -0.76
N ALA A 64 -8.34 8.67 -0.62
CA ALA A 64 -7.59 9.92 -0.64
C ALA A 64 -6.24 9.73 -1.30
N THR A 65 -5.79 10.77 -2.02
CA THR A 65 -4.46 10.85 -2.60
C THR A 65 -3.74 12.09 -2.10
N ARG A 66 -2.46 11.96 -1.76
CA ARG A 66 -1.58 13.07 -1.39
C ARG A 66 -0.22 12.90 -2.05
N SER A 67 0.43 14.03 -2.32
CA SER A 67 1.81 14.09 -2.81
C SER A 67 2.63 14.88 -1.81
N ASN A 68 3.74 14.30 -1.35
CA ASN A 68 4.53 14.91 -0.28
C ASN A 68 5.54 15.97 -0.78
N ALA A 69 5.77 16.08 -2.10
CA ALA A 69 6.70 17.04 -2.75
C ALA A 69 8.08 17.21 -2.07
N TYR A 70 8.47 16.28 -1.20
CA TYR A 70 9.53 16.44 -0.21
C TYR A 70 10.76 15.61 -0.59
N HIS A 71 10.56 14.40 -1.12
CA HIS A 71 11.65 13.52 -1.56
C HIS A 71 11.15 12.55 -2.63
N MET A 72 12.00 12.21 -3.62
CA MET A 72 11.62 11.33 -4.76
C MET A 72 11.12 9.94 -4.34
N THR A 73 11.56 9.43 -3.20
CA THR A 73 11.29 8.05 -2.74
C THR A 73 10.98 7.94 -1.26
N GLY A 74 11.01 9.06 -0.53
CA GLY A 74 10.95 9.09 0.93
C GLY A 74 9.68 9.71 1.44
N LEU A 75 9.06 9.04 2.41
CA LEU A 75 8.07 9.67 3.28
C LEU A 75 8.78 10.63 4.23
N ARG A 76 8.11 11.73 4.58
CA ARG A 76 8.61 12.59 5.66
C ARG A 76 8.68 11.79 6.96
N PRO A 77 9.69 12.01 7.82
CA PRO A 77 9.83 11.29 9.08
C PRO A 77 8.61 11.41 10.00
N ASP A 78 7.88 12.53 9.91
CA ASP A 78 6.68 12.82 10.69
C ASP A 78 5.39 12.19 10.12
N GLY A 79 5.42 11.62 8.92
CA GLY A 79 4.28 10.93 8.31
C GLY A 79 3.05 11.80 8.04
N ALA A 80 3.18 13.13 8.08
CA ALA A 80 2.04 14.05 8.12
C ALA A 80 1.07 13.87 6.93
N GLU A 81 1.58 13.76 5.71
CA GLU A 81 0.74 13.61 4.52
C GLU A 81 0.03 12.25 4.45
N MET A 82 0.66 11.20 5.00
CA MET A 82 0.04 9.88 5.08
C MET A 82 -1.07 9.88 6.12
N ALA A 83 -0.83 10.46 7.30
CA ALA A 83 -1.84 10.61 8.33
C ALA A 83 -3.03 11.42 7.81
N GLU A 84 -2.79 12.54 7.10
CA GLU A 84 -3.86 13.34 6.50
C GLU A 84 -4.63 12.57 5.43
N ALA A 85 -3.96 11.81 4.56
CA ALA A 85 -4.62 10.97 3.57
C ALA A 85 -5.54 9.93 4.23
N ILE A 86 -5.07 9.28 5.30
CA ILE A 86 -5.87 8.31 6.06
C ILE A 86 -7.09 9.00 6.69
N THR A 87 -6.89 10.14 7.36
CA THR A 87 -7.99 10.91 7.97
C THR A 87 -9.05 11.29 6.94
N VAL A 88 -8.64 11.80 5.78
CA VAL A 88 -9.58 12.24 4.72
C VAL A 88 -10.35 11.06 4.12
N ALA A 89 -9.70 9.91 3.92
CA ALA A 89 -10.38 8.71 3.45
C ALA A 89 -11.39 8.17 4.48
N LEU A 90 -11.07 8.24 5.77
CA LEU A 90 -11.98 7.85 6.86
C LEU A 90 -13.16 8.82 7.00
N ASP A 91 -12.91 10.13 6.84
CA ASP A 91 -13.94 11.16 6.86
C ASP A 91 -14.93 10.98 5.70
N GLU A 92 -14.43 10.69 4.49
CA GLU A 92 -15.26 10.37 3.32
C GLU A 92 -16.08 9.09 3.57
N ALA A 93 -15.46 8.06 4.13
CA ALA A 93 -16.10 6.81 4.52
C ALA A 93 -17.05 6.94 5.73
N ARG A 94 -16.99 8.06 6.47
CA ARG A 94 -17.70 8.30 7.74
C ARG A 94 -17.44 7.20 8.76
N MET A 95 -16.20 6.75 8.86
CA MET A 95 -15.77 5.68 9.76
C MET A 95 -14.83 6.21 10.83
N ASN A 96 -14.98 5.70 12.05
CA ASN A 96 -14.03 5.92 13.12
C ASN A 96 -12.86 4.92 13.01
N VAL A 97 -11.68 5.34 13.50
CA VAL A 97 -10.45 4.53 13.44
C VAL A 97 -10.57 3.18 14.17
N ASP A 98 -11.40 3.10 15.22
CA ASP A 98 -11.64 1.88 16.01
C ASP A 98 -12.52 0.85 15.29
N GLN A 99 -13.08 1.21 14.13
CA GLN A 99 -13.83 0.31 13.26
C GLN A 99 -12.95 -0.39 12.21
N ILE A 100 -11.64 -0.13 12.21
CA ILE A 100 -10.69 -0.71 11.26
C ILE A 100 -9.99 -1.92 11.88
N ASP A 101 -10.35 -3.11 11.40
CA ASP A 101 -9.78 -4.37 11.89
C ASP A 101 -8.46 -4.75 11.20
N TYR A 102 -8.23 -4.26 9.97
CA TYR A 102 -7.11 -4.66 9.14
C TYR A 102 -6.56 -3.53 8.28
N ILE A 103 -5.23 -3.47 8.17
CA ILE A 103 -4.50 -2.52 7.32
C ILE A 103 -3.62 -3.32 6.37
N ASN A 104 -3.88 -3.21 5.06
CA ASN A 104 -2.97 -3.69 4.03
C ASN A 104 -1.92 -2.61 3.72
N ALA A 105 -0.83 -2.60 4.47
CA ALA A 105 0.23 -1.62 4.28
C ALA A 105 1.02 -1.85 2.98
N HIS A 106 1.62 -0.79 2.44
CA HIS A 106 2.48 -0.89 1.24
C HIS A 106 3.65 -1.87 1.46
N GLY A 107 4.29 -1.83 2.63
CA GLY A 107 5.24 -2.83 3.12
C GLY A 107 6.28 -3.27 2.09
N SER A 108 7.16 -2.37 1.67
CA SER A 108 8.11 -2.65 0.58
C SER A 108 9.36 -3.41 1.03
N GLY A 109 9.53 -3.75 2.30
CA GLY A 109 10.76 -4.40 2.77
C GLY A 109 11.98 -3.46 2.78
N THR A 110 11.77 -2.16 2.57
CA THR A 110 12.83 -1.16 2.61
C THR A 110 12.86 -0.46 3.97
N LYS A 111 14.04 -0.15 4.49
CA LYS A 111 14.20 0.53 5.78
C LYS A 111 13.63 1.95 5.81
N GLN A 112 13.42 2.55 4.64
CA GLN A 112 12.89 3.91 4.51
C GLN A 112 11.37 3.92 4.54
N ASN A 113 10.70 2.96 3.90
CA ASN A 113 9.24 2.94 3.82
C ASN A 113 8.60 2.11 4.95
N ASP A 114 9.29 1.11 5.49
CA ASP A 114 8.78 0.24 6.56
C ASP A 114 9.29 0.69 7.94
N ARG A 115 9.64 1.96 8.11
CA ARG A 115 10.16 2.50 9.39
C ARG A 115 9.04 2.98 10.32
N GLN A 116 7.82 3.06 9.80
CA GLN A 116 6.62 3.46 10.52
C GLN A 116 5.82 2.23 10.93
#